data_AF-A0A0D0DE90-F1
#
_entry.id   AF-A0A0D0DE90-F1
#
_cell.length_a   1.000
_cell.length_b   1.000
_cell.length_c   1.000
_cell.angle_alpha   90.00
_cell.angle_beta   90.00
_cell.angle_gamma   90.00
#
_symmetry.space_group_name_H-M   'P 1'
#
loop_
_entity.id
_entity.type
_entity.pdbx_description
1 polymer ?
#
loop_
_entity_poly.entity_id
_entity_poly.type
_entity_poly.pdbx_seq_one_letter_code
_entity_poly.pdbx_strand_id
1 'polypeptide(L)' 'FIRKHPSGAMCPLSKKEVTKRIDSIAKAHLDLPDLKGHNLRIGGTLHYLLNGIPFDIVKTMGRWSSESFTLYLRHHTLVL' A
#
# COMPACT_ATOMS: atom_id res chain seq x y z
N PHE A 1 -7.57 9.87 4.94
CA PHE A 1 -7.68 10.73 3.74
C PHE A 1 -9.10 11.29 3.64
N ILE A 2 -9.28 12.54 4.05
CA ILE A 2 -10.60 13.19 4.11
C ILE A 2 -10.57 14.46 3.25
N ARG A 3 -11.63 14.70 2.48
CA ARG A 3 -11.86 15.93 1.73
C ARG A 3 -12.93 16.77 2.43
N LYS A 4 -12.70 18.07 2.55
CA LYS A 4 -13.75 19.02 2.94
C LYS A 4 -14.75 19.18 1.79
N HIS A 5 -15.99 18.83 2.03
CA HIS A 5 -17.10 19.10 1.12
C HIS A 5 -17.40 20.61 1.12
N PRO A 6 -17.92 21.18 0.02
CA PRO A 6 -18.34 22.60 -0.01
C PRO A 6 -19.34 22.97 1.09
N SER A 7 -20.12 22.00 1.59
CA SER A 7 -21.04 22.18 2.73
C SER A 7 -20.36 22.15 4.11
N GLY A 8 -19.02 22.09 4.18
CA GLY A 8 -18.26 21.97 5.43
C GLY A 8 -18.15 20.54 6.00
N ALA A 9 -18.92 19.59 5.46
CA ALA A 9 -18.86 18.19 5.89
C ALA A 9 -17.55 17.51 5.47
N MET A 10 -17.07 16.59 6.30
CA MET A 10 -15.87 15.79 6.03
C MET A 10 -16.25 14.51 5.30
N CYS A 11 -15.78 14.35 4.06
CA CYS A 11 -16.08 13.18 3.23
C CYS A 11 -14.83 12.31 3.01
N PRO A 12 -14.95 10.98 3.00
CA PRO A 12 -13.88 10.09 2.57
C PRO A 12 -13.37 10.46 1.17
N LEU A 13 -12.06 10.42 0.97
CA LEU A 13 -11.49 10.57 -0.37
C LEU A 13 -11.79 9.33 -1.21
N SER A 14 -12.10 9.54 -2.49
CA SER A 14 -12.27 8.44 -3.43
C SER A 14 -10.93 7.80 -3.75
N LYS A 15 -10.95 6.52 -4.19
CA LYS A 15 -9.75 5.82 -4.69
C LYS A 15 -9.03 6.65 -5.76
N LYS A 16 -9.79 7.25 -6.69
CA LYS A 16 -9.25 8.06 -7.79
C LYS A 16 -8.44 9.25 -7.28
N GLU A 17 -8.95 9.98 -6.29
CA GLU A 17 -8.25 11.14 -5.74
C GLU A 17 -6.99 10.74 -4.97
N VAL A 18 -7.05 9.65 -4.20
CA VAL A 18 -5.86 9.12 -3.49
C VAL A 18 -4.80 8.66 -4.49
N THR A 19 -5.17 7.89 -5.51
CA THR A 19 -4.23 7.43 -6.55
C THR A 19 -3.64 8.60 -7.32
N LYS A 20 -4.45 9.58 -7.74
CA LYS A 20 -3.96 10.79 -8.41
C LYS A 20 -2.91 11.52 -7.57
N ARG A 21 -3.12 11.60 -6.25
CA ARG A 21 -2.16 12.25 -5.34
C ARG A 21 -0.86 11.46 -5.25
N ILE A 22 -0.93 10.13 -5.13
CA ILE A 22 0.25 9.26 -5.09
C ILE A 22 1.03 9.35 -6.41
N ASP A 23 0.35 9.25 -7.55
CA ASP A 23 0.98 9.35 -8.87
C ASP A 23 1.68 10.70 -9.06
N SER A 24 1.06 11.78 -8.58
CA SER A 24 1.66 13.11 -8.62
C SER A 24 2.93 13.21 -7.78
N ILE A 25 2.99 12.53 -6.64
CA ILE A 25 4.18 12.48 -5.80
C ILE A 25 5.24 11.63 -6.51
N ALA A 26 4.89 10.41 -6.94
CA ALA A 26 5.83 9.51 -7.63
C ALA A 26 6.48 10.18 -8.85
N LYS A 27 5.69 10.89 -9.68
CA LYS A 27 6.20 11.63 -10.85
C LYS A 27 7.10 12.81 -10.52
N ALA A 28 7.00 13.38 -9.32
CA ALA A 28 7.86 14.48 -8.89
C ALA A 28 9.25 14.01 -8.45
N HIS A 29 9.43 12.70 -8.24
CA HIS A 29 10.68 12.07 -7.79
C HIS A 29 11.25 11.22 -8.92
N LEU A 30 12.42 11.60 -9.46
CA LEU A 30 13.09 10.90 -10.56
C LEU A 30 13.55 9.48 -10.18
N ASP A 31 13.71 9.21 -8.89
CA ASP A 31 14.16 7.96 -8.31
C ASP A 31 13.03 6.97 -7.99
N LEU A 32 11.76 7.42 -8.06
CA LEU A 32 10.63 6.56 -7.76
C LEU A 32 10.06 5.91 -9.04
N PRO A 33 9.82 4.58 -9.03
CA PRO A 33 9.14 3.92 -10.12
C PRO A 33 7.65 4.30 -10.15
N ASP A 34 6.95 3.91 -11.22
CA ASP A 34 5.50 4.07 -11.31
C ASP A 34 4.79 3.24 -10.22
N LEU A 35 4.29 3.93 -9.18
CA LEU A 35 3.69 3.30 -8.01
C LEU A 35 2.22 2.96 -8.24
N LYS A 36 1.95 1.73 -8.70
CA LYS A 36 0.57 1.22 -8.75
C LYS A 36 0.09 0.80 -7.37
N GLY A 37 -1.23 0.82 -7.17
CA GLY A 37 -1.86 0.37 -5.93
C GLY A 37 -1.48 -1.07 -5.54
N HIS A 38 -1.22 -1.94 -6.52
CA HIS A 38 -0.70 -3.28 -6.27
C HIS A 38 0.71 -3.26 -5.68
N ASN A 39 1.61 -2.45 -6.25
CA ASN A 39 2.98 -2.26 -5.77
C ASN A 39 3.00 -1.78 -4.30
N LEU A 40 2.12 -0.84 -3.95
CA LEU A 40 1.99 -0.35 -2.57
C LEU A 40 1.54 -1.43 -1.60
N ARG A 41 0.61 -2.30 -2.00
CA ARG A 41 0.14 -3.41 -1.15
C ARG A 41 1.24 -4.45 -0.92
N ILE A 42 2.03 -4.74 -1.94
CA ILE A 42 3.21 -5.63 -1.83
C ILE A 42 4.27 -5.00 -0.93
N GLY A 43 4.67 -3.75 -1.22
CA GLY A 43 5.68 -3.03 -0.46
C GLY A 43 5.30 -2.86 1.02
N GLY A 44 4.02 -2.57 1.30
CA GLY A 44 3.53 -2.50 2.68
C GLY A 44 3.58 -3.85 3.41
N THR A 45 3.23 -4.94 2.72
CA THR A 45 3.33 -6.31 3.27
C THR A 45 4.79 -6.63 3.62
N LEU A 46 5.72 -6.37 2.69
CA LEU A 46 7.14 -6.60 2.89
C LEU A 46 7.70 -5.73 4.04
N HIS A 47 7.31 -4.45 4.09
CA HIS A 47 7.72 -3.53 5.14
C HIS A 47 7.32 -4.03 6.53
N TYR A 48 6.08 -4.48 6.73
CA TYR A 48 5.66 -5.00 8.03
C TYR A 48 6.42 -6.26 8.43
N LEU A 49 6.64 -7.18 7.49
CA LEU A 49 7.37 -8.43 7.78
C LEU A 49 8.84 -8.18 8.11
N LEU A 50 9.51 -7.27 7.39
CA LEU A 50 10.86 -6.82 7.69
C LEU A 50 10.99 -6.15 9.07
N ASN A 51 9.90 -5.56 9.57
CA ASN A 51 9.83 -5.01 10.93
C ASN A 51 9.39 -6.03 11.99
N GLY A 52 9.42 -7.34 11.66
CA GLY A 52 9.14 -8.42 12.61
C GLY A 52 7.67 -8.61 12.95
N ILE A 53 6.75 -8.00 12.19
CA ILE A 53 5.32 -8.23 12.41
C ILE A 53 4.98 -9.67 12.00
N PRO A 54 4.30 -10.45 12.85
CA PRO A 54 3.95 -11.84 12.54
C PRO A 54 3.09 -12.00 11.28
N PHE A 55 3.25 -13.14 10.62
CA PHE A 55 2.62 -13.45 9.34
C PHE A 55 1.08 -13.37 9.37
N ASP A 56 0.47 -13.91 10.41
CA ASP A 56 -0.98 -13.91 10.63
C ASP A 56 -1.54 -12.49 10.84
N ILE A 57 -0.77 -11.61 11.46
CA ILE A 57 -1.12 -10.19 11.64
C ILE A 57 -1.06 -9.47 10.29
N VAL A 58 0.01 -9.64 9.51
CA VAL A 58 0.10 -9.05 8.17
C VAL A 58 -0.98 -9.59 7.23
N LYS A 59 -1.31 -10.88 7.33
CA LYS A 59 -2.40 -11.51 6.58
C LYS A 59 -3.73 -10.85 6.90
N THR A 60 -4.01 -10.64 8.19
CA THR A 60 -5.19 -9.92 8.68
C THR A 60 -5.24 -8.49 8.19
N MET A 61 -4.14 -7.72 8.33
CA MET A 61 -4.05 -6.33 7.88
C MET A 61 -4.30 -6.19 6.38
N GLY A 62 -3.72 -7.09 5.58
CA GLY A 62 -3.91 -7.11 4.13
C GLY A 62 -5.25 -7.70 3.68
N ARG A 63 -6.07 -8.23 4.59
CA ARG A 63 -7.34 -8.92 4.28
C ARG A 63 -7.14 -10.04 3.25
N TRP A 64 -6.06 -10.80 3.40
CA TRP A 64 -5.75 -11.91 2.51
C TRP A 64 -6.55 -13.14 2.93
N SER A 65 -7.37 -13.66 2.01
CA SER A 65 -8.14 -14.89 2.23
C SER A 65 -7.28 -16.16 2.13
N SER A 66 -6.13 -16.08 1.45
CA SER A 66 -5.22 -17.20 1.22
C SER A 66 -3.77 -16.82 1.50
N GLU A 67 -2.89 -17.82 1.50
CA GLU A 67 -1.43 -17.64 1.59
C GLU A 67 -0.82 -17.06 0.29
N SER A 68 -1.63 -16.58 -0.67
CA SER A 68 -1.11 -15.99 -1.92
C SER A 68 -0.11 -14.85 -1.69
N PHE A 69 -0.19 -14.16 -0.55
CA PHE A 69 0.76 -13.10 -0.21
C PHE A 69 2.19 -13.61 0.02
N THR A 70 2.39 -14.90 0.33
CA THR A 70 3.73 -15.50 0.49
C THR A 70 4.51 -15.53 -0.82
N LEU A 71 3.82 -15.49 -1.97
CA LEU A 71 4.46 -15.39 -3.29
C LEU A 71 5.32 -14.13 -3.40
N TYR A 72 4.88 -13.02 -2.80
CA TYR A 72 5.63 -11.77 -2.82
C TYR A 72 6.92 -11.84 -2.00
N LEU A 73 6.99 -12.72 -1.00
CA LEU A 73 8.19 -12.90 -0.17
C LEU A 73 9.26 -13.67 -0.92
N ARG A 74 8.85 -14.66 -1.70
CA ARG A 74 9.75 -15.49 -2.52
C ARG A 74 10.41 -14.70 -3.64
N HIS A 75 9.75 -13.65 -4.14
CA HIS A 75 10.34 -12.73 -5.13
C HIS A 75 11.27 -11.68 -4.51
N HIS A 76 11.17 -11.45 -3.20
CA HIS A 76 11.96 -10.46 -2.46
C HIS A 76 12.74 -11.13 -1.32
N THR A 77 13.45 -12.22 -1.63
CA THR A 77 14.27 -13.03 -0.70
C THR A 77 15.45 -12.26 -0.11
N LEU A 78 15.12 -11.27 0.73
CA LEU A 78 15.97 -10.55 1.68
C LEU A 78 15.30 -10.53 3.07
N VAL A 79 14.43 -11.50 3.33
CA VAL A 79 13.81 -11.72 4.64
C VAL A 79 14.13 -13.14 5.08
N LEU A 80 15.40 -13.39 5.42
CA LEU A 80 15.87 -14.49 6.24
C LEU A 80 16.87 -13.94 7.25
#